data_AF-A0A2A4IVX4-F1
#
_entry.id   AF-A0A2A4IVX4-F1
#
_cell.length_a   1.000
_cell.length_b   1.000
_cell.length_c   1.000
_cell.angle_alpha   90.00
_cell.angle_beta   90.00
_cell.angle_gamma   90.00
#
_symmetry.space_group_name_H-M   'P 1'
#
loop_
_entity.id
_entity.type
_entity.pdbx_description
1 polymer ?
#
loop_
_entity_poly.entity_id
_entity_poly.type
_entity_poly.pdbx_seq_one_letter_code
_entity_poly.pdbx_strand_id
1 'polypeptide(L)'
;PTISDVLEILCALQQGTTLRTVCERFATAPGPPFDVRRLVVYAQLHGLVKCLKKYPVFLRSPPRPNGFNNRVDPIFGIRRLFTGRHCADEICCMARIDLPTLDQIIDDDPNVAVIWR
;
A
#
# COMPACT_ATOMS: atom_id res chain seq x y z
N PRO A 1 17.10 -3.69 -26.59
CA PRO A 1 16.72 -2.80 -25.47
C PRO A 1 17.75 -1.67 -25.41
N THR A 2 17.32 -0.41 -25.53
CA THR A 2 18.22 0.71 -25.26
C THR A 2 18.07 1.14 -23.80
N ILE A 3 19.11 1.77 -23.24
CA ILE A 3 19.04 2.27 -21.87
C ILE A 3 17.98 3.38 -21.71
N SER A 4 17.70 4.10 -22.81
CA SER A 4 16.64 5.12 -22.86
C SER A 4 15.27 4.52 -22.56
N ASP A 5 14.94 3.38 -23.19
CA ASP A 5 13.65 2.70 -22.98
C ASP A 5 13.46 2.26 -21.52
N VAL A 6 14.54 1.77 -20.90
CA VAL A 6 14.54 1.34 -19.50
C VAL A 6 14.29 2.54 -18.58
N LEU A 7 15.02 3.64 -18.80
CA LEU A 7 14.91 4.84 -17.99
C LEU A 7 13.54 5.50 -18.13
N GLU A 8 12.97 5.53 -19.35
CA GLU A 8 11.64 6.07 -19.59
C GLU A 8 10.58 5.34 -18.77
N ILE A 9 10.61 4.00 -18.77
CA ILE A 9 9.70 3.17 -17.98
C ILE A 9 9.91 3.39 -16.47
N LEU A 10 11.15 3.46 -16.01
CA LEU A 10 11.44 3.72 -14.59
C LEU A 10 10.98 5.11 -14.15
N CYS A 11 11.16 6.13 -14.99
CA CYS A 11 10.69 7.49 -14.74
C CYS A 11 9.16 7.60 -14.77
N ALA A 12 8.47 6.69 -15.44
CA ALA A 12 7.01 6.62 -15.42
C ALA A 12 6.44 6.06 -14.10
N LEU A 13 7.26 5.39 -13.27
CA LEU A 13 6.88 4.90 -11.93
C LEU A 13 6.92 6.04 -10.91
N GLN A 14 5.97 6.97 -11.02
CA GLN A 14 5.81 8.10 -10.11
C GLN A 14 4.85 7.77 -8.95
N GLN A 15 4.80 8.65 -7.94
CA GLN A 15 3.86 8.53 -6.83
C GLN A 15 2.41 8.46 -7.35
N GLY A 16 1.66 7.46 -6.88
CA GLY A 16 0.27 7.24 -7.32
C GLY A 16 0.13 6.48 -8.64
N THR A 17 1.23 6.15 -9.34
CA THR A 17 1.18 5.25 -10.49
C THR A 17 1.29 3.80 -10.04
N THR A 18 0.48 2.93 -10.64
CA THR A 18 0.56 1.48 -10.42
C THR A 18 1.34 0.82 -11.54
N LEU A 19 1.93 -0.35 -11.26
CA LEU A 19 2.57 -1.17 -12.30
C LEU A 19 1.60 -1.47 -13.46
N ARG A 20 0.31 -1.70 -13.15
CA ARG A 20 -0.73 -1.92 -14.16
C ARG A 20 -0.81 -0.73 -15.13
N THR A 21 -0.97 0.48 -14.60
CA THR A 21 -1.08 1.70 -15.41
C THR A 21 0.17 1.96 -16.26
N VAL A 22 1.36 1.61 -15.77
CA VAL A 22 2.60 1.72 -16.54
C VAL A 22 2.62 0.67 -17.65
N CYS A 23 2.36 -0.60 -17.34
CA CYS A 23 2.31 -1.66 -18.35
C CYS A 23 1.29 -1.38 -19.46
N GLU A 24 0.11 -0.85 -19.13
CA GLU A 24 -0.92 -0.49 -20.11
C GLU A 24 -0.47 0.62 -21.05
N ARG A 25 0.23 1.65 -20.53
CA ARG A 25 0.79 2.73 -21.35
C ARG A 25 1.86 2.24 -22.34
N PHE A 26 2.72 1.32 -21.92
CA PHE A 26 3.80 0.81 -22.75
C PHE A 26 3.43 -0.43 -23.58
N ALA A 27 2.19 -0.93 -23.46
CA ALA A 27 1.68 -2.05 -24.26
C ALA A 27 1.18 -1.62 -25.66
N THR A 28 0.87 -0.33 -25.86
CA THR A 28 0.30 0.19 -27.12
C THR A 28 1.34 0.68 -28.13
N ALA A 29 2.57 0.94 -27.69
CA ALA A 29 3.72 1.13 -28.56
C ALA A 29 4.20 -0.23 -29.11
N PRO A 30 5.03 -0.30 -30.17
CA PRO A 30 5.81 -1.52 -30.44
C PRO A 30 6.58 -1.84 -29.14
N GLY A 31 6.07 -2.82 -28.39
CA GLY A 31 6.35 -2.94 -26.97
C GLY A 31 7.84 -3.04 -26.68
N PRO A 32 8.27 -2.67 -25.46
CA PRO A 32 9.67 -2.79 -25.09
C PRO A 32 10.15 -4.22 -25.34
N PRO A 33 11.39 -4.42 -25.82
CA PRO A 33 11.92 -5.76 -26.14
C PRO A 33 12.22 -6.60 -24.88
N PHE A 34 11.69 -6.21 -23.73
CA PHE A 34 11.95 -6.80 -22.43
C PHE A 34 10.70 -6.77 -21.55
N ASP A 35 10.69 -7.66 -20.56
CA ASP A 35 9.59 -7.80 -19.62
C ASP A 35 9.62 -6.67 -18.57
N VAL A 36 8.66 -5.76 -18.66
CA VAL A 36 8.49 -4.62 -17.72
C VAL A 36 8.32 -5.09 -16.29
N ARG A 37 7.63 -6.21 -16.04
CA ARG A 37 7.42 -6.72 -14.67
C ARG A 37 8.75 -7.15 -14.06
N ARG A 38 9.59 -7.83 -14.84
CA ARG A 38 10.94 -8.22 -14.40
C ARG A 38 11.82 -7.00 -14.14
N LEU A 39 11.73 -5.95 -14.97
CA LEU A 39 12.45 -4.69 -14.73
C LEU A 39 12.02 -4.05 -13.40
N VAL A 40 10.72 -3.97 -13.12
CA VAL A 40 10.23 -3.34 -11.87
C VAL A 40 10.65 -4.14 -10.64
N VAL A 41 10.59 -5.47 -10.70
CA VAL A 41 11.08 -6.33 -9.60
C VAL A 41 12.58 -6.12 -9.38
N TYR A 42 13.36 -6.09 -10.46
CA TYR A 42 14.79 -5.78 -10.38
C TYR A 42 15.03 -4.40 -9.76
N ALA A 43 14.36 -3.36 -10.25
CA ALA A 43 14.49 -2.00 -9.75
C ALA A 43 14.12 -1.88 -8.27
N GLN A 44 13.10 -2.61 -7.82
CA GLN A 44 12.72 -2.66 -6.42
C GLN A 44 13.75 -3.39 -5.55
N LEU A 45 14.25 -4.55 -5.99
CA LEU A 45 15.27 -5.33 -5.27
C LEU A 45 16.59 -4.56 -5.12
N HIS A 46 16.95 -3.78 -6.13
CA HIS A 46 18.16 -2.96 -6.13
C HIS A 46 17.95 -1.54 -5.56
N GLY A 47 16.75 -1.21 -5.05
CA GLY A 47 16.47 0.08 -4.44
C GLY A 47 16.43 1.28 -5.39
N LEU A 48 16.31 1.03 -6.70
CA LEU A 48 16.14 2.06 -7.74
C LEU A 48 14.74 2.68 -7.70
N VAL A 49 13.74 1.90 -7.28
CA VAL A 49 12.35 2.35 -7.07
C VAL A 49 11.89 1.87 -5.70
N LYS A 50 11.15 2.72 -4.97
CA LYS A 50 10.52 2.36 -3.69
C LYS A 50 9.02 2.27 -3.84
N CYS A 51 8.44 1.18 -3.36
CA CYS A 51 6.99 1.01 -3.27
C CYS A 51 6.50 1.63 -1.97
N LEU A 52 5.64 2.64 -2.07
CA LEU A 52 5.02 3.27 -0.90
C LEU A 52 3.90 2.38 -0.37
N LYS A 53 3.94 2.10 0.92
CA LYS A 53 2.90 1.37 1.63
C LYS A 53 2.13 2.31 2.56
N LYS A 54 0.83 2.04 2.71
CA LYS A 54 -0.06 2.74 3.64
C LYS A 54 0.19 2.22 5.07
N TYR A 55 0.41 3.10 6.04
CA TYR A 55 0.54 2.79 7.47
C TYR A 55 -0.52 3.56 8.27
N PRO A 56 -1.66 2.95 8.63
CA PRO A 56 -2.69 3.62 9.42
C PRO A 56 -2.25 3.82 10.87
N VAL A 57 -2.52 5.01 11.41
CA VAL A 57 -2.13 5.47 12.75
C VAL A 57 -3.31 6.18 13.41
N PHE A 58 -3.63 5.80 14.65
CA PHE A 58 -4.54 6.60 15.47
C PHE A 58 -3.90 7.91 15.93
N LEU A 59 -4.58 9.03 15.63
CA LEU A 59 -4.15 10.39 15.98
C LEU A 59 -4.33 10.70 17.47
N ARG A 60 -5.34 10.10 18.11
CA ARG A 60 -5.61 10.22 19.53
C ARG A 60 -5.31 8.89 20.19
N SER A 61 -4.74 8.90 21.41
CA SER A 61 -4.48 7.68 22.15
C SER A 61 -5.70 6.76 22.09
N PRO A 62 -5.54 5.48 21.69
CA PRO A 62 -6.69 4.59 21.55
C PRO A 62 -7.46 4.60 22.87
N PRO A 63 -8.81 4.68 22.84
CA PRO A 63 -9.59 4.60 24.06
C PRO A 63 -9.16 3.34 24.80
N ARG A 64 -8.53 3.51 25.97
CA ARG A 64 -8.18 2.39 26.83
C ARG A 64 -9.51 1.68 27.14
N PRO A 65 -9.61 0.37 26.94
CA PRO A 65 -10.80 -0.34 27.34
C PRO A 65 -10.90 -0.24 28.86
N ASN A 66 -11.75 0.66 29.36
CA ASN A 66 -12.25 0.55 30.72
C ASN A 66 -12.89 -0.83 30.81
N GLY A 67 -12.44 -1.67 31.76
CA GLY A 67 -12.56 -3.12 31.79
C GLY A 67 -13.96 -3.72 31.93
N PHE A 68 -14.98 -3.18 31.25
CA PHE A 68 -16.37 -3.61 31.34
C PHE A 68 -17.12 -3.76 30.00
N ASN A 69 -16.52 -3.46 28.84
CA ASN A 69 -17.18 -3.69 27.54
C ASN A 69 -16.49 -4.82 26.77
N ASN A 70 -16.83 -6.06 27.13
CA ASN A 70 -16.37 -7.29 26.49
C ASN A 70 -17.15 -7.63 25.20
N ARG A 71 -17.69 -6.63 24.50
CA ARG A 71 -18.24 -6.83 23.15
C ARG A 71 -17.06 -6.77 22.18
N VAL A 72 -16.53 -7.96 21.86
CA VAL A 72 -15.51 -8.17 20.84
C VAL A 72 -16.15 -7.88 19.48
N ASP A 73 -16.30 -6.59 19.17
CA ASP A 73 -16.60 -6.18 17.82
C ASP A 73 -15.30 -6.36 17.01
N PRO A 74 -15.27 -7.18 15.94
CA PRO A 74 -14.03 -7.44 15.18
C PRO A 74 -13.39 -6.14 14.67
N ILE A 75 -14.21 -5.10 14.43
CA ILE A 75 -13.78 -3.75 14.03
C ILE A 75 -12.96 -3.07 15.15
N PHE A 76 -13.35 -3.22 16.42
CA PHE A 76 -12.58 -2.71 17.55
C PHE A 76 -11.23 -3.43 17.70
N GLY A 77 -11.16 -4.70 17.32
CA GLY A 77 -9.92 -5.47 17.26
C GLY A 77 -8.94 -4.92 16.22
N ILE A 78 -9.44 -4.64 15.00
CA ILE A 78 -8.65 -4.09 13.88
C ILE A 78 -8.04 -2.75 14.23
N ARG A 79 -8.81 -1.85 14.86
CA ARG A 79 -8.35 -0.52 15.26
C ARG A 79 -7.09 -0.58 16.15
N ARG A 80 -6.92 -1.63 16.96
CA ARG A 80 -5.71 -1.82 17.78
C ARG A 80 -4.43 -2.01 16.96
N LEU A 81 -4.55 -2.38 15.69
CA LEU A 81 -3.42 -2.57 14.76
C LEU A 81 -2.97 -1.25 14.12
N PHE A 82 -3.77 -0.19 14.19
CA PHE A 82 -3.49 1.13 13.59
C PHE A 82 -2.49 1.93 14.44
N THR A 83 -1.30 1.37 14.58
CA THR A 83 -0.19 1.90 15.37
C THR A 83 0.89 2.55 14.50
N GLY A 84 0.75 2.48 13.17
CA GLY A 84 1.79 2.86 12.21
C GLY A 84 3.00 1.93 12.14
N ARG A 85 2.96 0.77 12.83
CA ARG A 85 4.00 -0.26 12.75
C ARG A 85 3.76 -1.26 11.62
N HIS A 86 2.50 -1.55 11.33
CA HIS A 86 2.09 -2.48 10.28
C HIS A 86 1.56 -1.72 9.07
N CYS A 87 1.92 -2.17 7.87
CA CYS A 87 1.30 -1.63 6.65
C CYS A 87 -0.11 -2.21 6.46
N ALA A 88 -0.88 -1.61 5.56
CA ALA A 88 -2.23 -2.06 5.23
C ALA A 88 -2.27 -3.55 4.86
N ASP A 89 -1.34 -4.04 4.03
CA ASP A 89 -1.29 -5.46 3.65
C ASP A 89 -1.07 -6.39 4.85
N GLU A 90 -0.16 -6.03 5.76
CA GLU A 90 0.08 -6.80 6.99
C GLU A 90 -1.17 -6.84 7.87
N ILE A 91 -1.86 -5.71 8.00
CA ILE A 91 -3.10 -5.60 8.77
C ILE A 91 -4.19 -6.46 8.14
N CYS A 92 -4.37 -6.43 6.82
CA CYS A 92 -5.30 -7.29 6.08
C CYS A 92 -5.05 -8.77 6.40
N CYS A 93 -3.79 -9.20 6.39
CA CYS A 93 -3.42 -10.57 6.75
C CYS A 93 -3.73 -10.91 8.22
N MET A 94 -3.38 -10.02 9.16
CA MET A 94 -3.60 -10.25 10.59
C MET A 94 -5.09 -10.26 10.96
N ALA A 95 -5.87 -9.35 10.38
CA ALA A 95 -7.29 -9.18 10.65
C ALA A 95 -8.19 -10.06 9.79
N ARG A 96 -7.65 -10.74 8.77
CA ARG A 96 -8.39 -11.55 7.79
C ARG A 96 -9.49 -10.77 7.06
N ILE A 97 -9.16 -9.55 6.65
CA ILE A 97 -10.02 -8.70 5.82
C ILE A 97 -9.29 -8.34 4.53
N ASP A 98 -10.06 -7.98 3.51
CA ASP A 98 -9.54 -7.48 2.24
C ASP A 98 -9.23 -5.98 2.30
N LEU A 99 -8.37 -5.54 1.38
CA LEU A 99 -7.89 -4.16 1.32
C LEU A 99 -9.01 -3.12 1.15
N PRO A 100 -10.04 -3.33 0.29
CA PRO A 100 -11.15 -2.39 0.18
C PRO A 100 -11.92 -2.20 1.49
N THR A 101 -12.17 -3.27 2.23
CA THR A 101 -12.81 -3.20 3.55
C THR A 101 -11.95 -2.46 4.56
N LEU A 102 -10.63 -2.71 4.55
CA LEU A 102 -9.70 -1.96 5.41
C LEU A 102 -9.68 -0.46 5.06
N ASP A 103 -9.62 -0.12 3.78
CA ASP A 103 -9.65 1.27 3.31
C ASP A 103 -10.95 1.97 3.75
N GLN A 104 -12.11 1.31 3.64
CA GLN A 104 -13.38 1.85 4.15
C GLN A 104 -13.36 2.10 5.66
N ILE A 105 -12.82 1.16 6.45
CA ILE A 105 -12.71 1.32 7.92
C ILE A 105 -11.81 2.52 8.27
N ILE A 106 -10.75 2.75 7.50
CA ILE A 106 -9.84 3.89 7.69
C ILE A 106 -10.56 5.20 7.33
N ASP A 107 -11.25 5.24 6.18
CA ASP A 107 -11.93 6.43 5.68
C ASP A 107 -13.13 6.84 6.56
N ASP A 108 -13.81 5.86 7.17
CA ASP A 108 -14.95 6.09 8.08
C ASP A 108 -14.53 6.64 9.46
N ASP A 109 -13.26 6.51 9.87
CA ASP A 109 -12.78 6.95 11.18
C ASP A 109 -11.92 8.22 11.09
N PRO A 110 -12.45 9.40 11.45
CA PRO A 110 -11.70 10.66 11.39
C PRO A 110 -10.53 10.72 12.38
N ASN A 111 -10.39 9.75 13.29
CA ASN A 111 -9.26 9.68 14.22
C ASN A 111 -8.09 8.85 13.67
N VAL A 112 -8.21 8.30 12.46
CA VAL A 112 -7.15 7.52 11.81
C VAL A 112 -6.51 8.36 10.72
N ALA A 113 -5.18 8.43 10.70
CA ALA A 113 -4.41 9.02 9.63
C ALA A 113 -3.56 7.96 8.94
N VAL A 114 -3.33 8.11 7.63
CA VAL A 114 -2.46 7.23 6.86
C VAL A 114 -1.12 7.90 6.61
N ILE A 115 -0.05 7.25 7.04
CA ILE A 115 1.32 7.65 6.70
C ILE A 115 1.80 6.77 5.55
N TRP A 116 2.37 7.38 4.51
CA TRP A 116 2.99 6.67 3.41
C TRP A 116 4.48 6.49 3.68
N ARG A 117 4.98 5.25 3.62
CA ARG A 117 6.41 4.92 3.81
C ARG A 117 6.89 3.89 2.80
#